data_AF-A0A9R1EJJ3-F1
#
_entry.id   AF-A0A9R1EJJ3-F1
#
_cell.length_a   1.000
_cell.length_b   1.000
_cell.length_c   1.000
_cell.angle_alpha   90.00
_cell.angle_beta   90.00
_cell.angle_gamma   90.00
#
_symmetry.space_group_name_H-M   'P 1'
#
loop_
_entity.id
_entity.type
_entity.pdbx_description
1 polymer ?
#
loop_
_entity_poly.entity_id
_entity_poly.type
_entity_poly.pdbx_seq_one_letter_code
_entity_poly.pdbx_strand_id
1 'polypeptide(L)'
;MARPTSQSVAAFTILMLAVATLAIAQAPPPPKRSRQEIHLFEVTVGLAAAATEDDYYHHHYRLLATVVGGIEAARSAMFETAPLRFSAYLTNNQARRLSRVTGVLGVRQRDDPVPTDDDGH
;
A
#
# COMPACT_ATOMS: atom_id res chain seq x y z
N MET A 1 43.42 38.59 50.27
CA MET A 1 43.37 37.13 50.54
C MET A 1 41.96 36.84 51.05
N ALA A 2 41.11 35.96 50.53
CA ALA A 2 41.23 34.86 49.58
C ALA A 2 39.92 34.76 48.78
N ARG A 3 40.00 34.26 47.54
CA ARG A 3 38.85 33.83 46.73
C ARG A 3 38.53 32.38 47.08
N PRO A 4 37.26 32.01 47.19
CA PRO A 4 36.86 30.69 46.73
C PRO A 4 35.74 30.78 45.69
N THR A 5 36.06 30.26 44.51
CA THR A 5 35.20 29.63 43.48
C THR A 5 33.69 29.58 43.74
N SER A 6 32.94 30.36 42.95
CA SER A 6 31.51 30.14 42.74
C SER A 6 31.31 29.00 41.74
N GLN A 7 30.62 27.95 42.19
CA GLN A 7 30.08 26.88 41.35
C GLN A 7 28.90 27.43 40.54
N SER A 8 28.94 27.25 39.22
CA SER A 8 27.89 27.69 38.30
C SER A 8 26.74 26.69 38.29
N VAL A 9 25.58 27.19 38.69
CA VAL A 9 24.28 26.53 38.79
C VAL A 9 23.71 26.27 37.39
N ALA A 10 23.16 25.06 37.17
CA ALA A 10 22.01 24.86 36.29
C ALA A 10 21.31 23.54 36.67
N ALA A 11 20.66 23.55 37.84
CA ALA A 11 19.73 22.51 38.23
C ALA A 11 18.46 22.61 37.38
N PHE A 12 18.20 21.55 36.62
CA PHE A 12 16.98 21.36 35.83
C PHE A 12 15.74 21.45 36.74
N THR A 13 14.91 22.46 36.53
CA THR A 13 13.60 22.58 37.16
C THR A 13 12.62 21.60 36.50
N ILE A 14 12.42 20.47 37.15
CA ILE A 14 11.31 19.56 36.88
C ILE A 14 10.03 20.24 37.39
N LEU A 15 9.12 20.62 36.50
CA LEU A 15 7.75 20.97 36.86
C LEU A 15 6.84 19.78 36.56
N MET A 16 6.54 19.01 37.60
CA MET A 16 5.45 18.04 37.63
C MET A 16 4.11 18.79 37.77
N LEU A 17 3.19 18.59 36.85
CA LEU A 17 1.77 18.89 37.07
C LEU A 17 0.92 17.67 36.71
N ALA A 18 0.54 16.93 37.74
CA ALA A 18 -0.51 15.91 37.72
C ALA A 18 -1.86 16.55 38.10
N VAL A 19 -2.94 15.75 38.01
CA VAL A 19 -4.37 15.98 38.39
C VAL A 19 -5.25 16.20 37.13
N ALA A 20 -6.33 15.47 36.83
CA ALA A 20 -7.18 14.53 37.59
C ALA A 20 -7.84 13.48 36.67
N THR A 21 -8.19 12.35 37.28
CA THR A 21 -9.12 11.28 36.85
C THR A 21 -10.51 11.76 36.45
N LEU A 22 -11.14 11.19 35.41
CA LEU A 22 -12.38 10.36 35.46
C LEU A 22 -12.96 10.08 34.05
N ALA A 23 -13.60 8.91 33.92
CA ALA A 23 -14.37 8.37 32.78
C ALA A 23 -13.57 7.67 31.66
N ILE A 24 -13.11 6.44 31.94
CA ILE A 24 -12.82 5.46 30.89
C ILE A 24 -14.18 5.02 30.33
N ALA A 25 -14.71 5.78 29.37
CA ALA A 25 -15.67 5.21 28.43
C ALA A 25 -14.97 3.99 27.80
N GLN A 26 -15.62 2.83 27.87
CA GLN A 26 -15.16 1.62 27.21
C GLN A 26 -15.14 1.88 25.70
N ALA A 27 -14.05 2.44 25.21
CA ALA A 27 -13.81 2.50 23.78
C ALA A 27 -13.70 1.05 23.30
N PRO A 28 -14.46 0.64 22.28
CA PRO A 28 -14.24 -0.67 21.67
C PRO A 28 -12.75 -0.79 21.29
N PRO A 29 -12.16 -1.98 21.41
CA PRO A 29 -10.75 -2.18 21.04
C PRO A 29 -10.54 -1.59 19.64
N PRO A 30 -9.42 -0.86 19.41
CA PRO A 30 -9.15 -0.31 18.08
C PRO A 30 -9.29 -1.44 17.06
N PRO A 31 -10.01 -1.23 15.96
CA PRO A 31 -10.26 -2.29 15.00
C PRO A 31 -8.92 -2.91 14.63
N LYS A 32 -8.80 -4.24 14.81
CA LYS A 32 -7.63 -4.99 14.37
C LYS A 32 -7.34 -4.54 12.95
N ARG A 33 -6.19 -3.89 12.72
CA ARG A 33 -5.70 -3.61 11.37
C ARG A 33 -5.53 -4.99 10.73
N SER A 34 -6.55 -5.44 10.01
CA SER A 34 -6.48 -6.61 9.16
C SER A 34 -5.29 -6.36 8.25
N ARG A 35 -4.20 -7.09 8.47
CA ARG A 35 -3.07 -7.12 7.56
C ARG A 35 -3.66 -7.60 6.24
N GLN A 36 -3.93 -6.69 5.32
CA GLN A 36 -4.48 -7.06 4.03
C GLN A 36 -3.34 -7.74 3.28
N GLU A 37 -3.45 -9.07 3.14
CA GLU A 37 -2.50 -9.84 2.36
C GLU A 37 -2.61 -9.43 0.89
N ILE A 38 -1.43 -9.26 0.28
CA ILE A 38 -1.26 -8.88 -1.12
C ILE A 38 -0.81 -10.15 -1.84
N HIS A 39 -1.46 -10.47 -2.96
CA HIS A 39 -1.13 -11.60 -3.81
C HIS A 39 -1.00 -11.13 -5.26
N LEU A 40 -0.33 -11.91 -6.10
CA LEU A 40 -0.33 -11.71 -7.53
C LEU A 40 -1.66 -12.15 -8.15
N PHE A 41 -2.28 -11.28 -8.95
CA PHE A 41 -3.48 -11.60 -9.71
C PHE A 41 -3.24 -11.35 -11.20
N GLU A 42 -3.67 -12.28 -12.04
CA GLU A 42 -3.84 -12.10 -13.48
C GLU A 42 -5.24 -11.57 -13.79
N VAL A 43 -5.30 -10.57 -14.65
CA VAL A 43 -6.52 -9.88 -15.06
C VAL A 43 -6.62 -10.00 -16.56
N THR A 44 -7.72 -10.57 -17.06
CA THR A 44 -8.04 -10.63 -18.48
C THR A 44 -8.95 -9.46 -18.82
N VAL A 45 -8.63 -8.72 -19.88
CA VAL A 45 -9.38 -7.54 -20.30
C VAL A 45 -9.85 -7.67 -21.75
N GLY A 46 -11.00 -7.06 -22.03
CA GLY A 46 -11.49 -6.91 -23.39
C GLY A 46 -10.89 -5.64 -24.01
N LEU A 47 -10.15 -5.78 -25.10
CA LEU A 47 -9.70 -4.66 -25.92
C LEU A 47 -10.42 -4.63 -27.28
N ALA A 48 -10.53 -3.42 -27.82
CA ALA A 48 -10.99 -3.22 -29.19
C ALA A 48 -9.95 -3.84 -30.16
N ALA A 49 -10.44 -4.46 -31.23
CA ALA A 49 -9.62 -5.21 -32.20
C ALA A 49 -8.52 -4.39 -32.90
N ALA A 50 -8.51 -3.07 -32.76
CA ALA A 50 -7.58 -2.15 -33.41
C ALA A 50 -6.68 -1.37 -32.41
N ALA A 51 -6.60 -1.80 -31.16
CA ALA A 51 -5.77 -1.12 -30.17
C ALA A 51 -4.27 -1.33 -30.43
N THR A 52 -3.50 -0.25 -30.36
CA THR A 52 -2.03 -0.29 -30.45
C THR A 52 -1.41 -0.76 -29.14
N GLU A 53 -0.08 -0.93 -29.15
CA GLU A 53 0.66 -1.30 -27.95
C GLU A 53 0.49 -0.28 -26.83
N ASP A 54 0.77 0.99 -27.11
CA ASP A 54 0.60 2.08 -26.15
C ASP A 54 -0.85 2.18 -25.63
N ASP A 55 -1.85 1.89 -26.48
CA ASP A 55 -3.25 1.93 -26.08
C ASP A 55 -3.56 0.93 -24.96
N TYR A 56 -3.11 -0.32 -25.08
CA TYR A 56 -3.39 -1.32 -24.04
C TYR A 56 -2.59 -1.06 -22.76
N TYR A 57 -1.34 -0.60 -22.88
CA TYR A 57 -0.54 -0.24 -21.71
C TYR A 57 -1.24 0.84 -20.87
N HIS A 58 -1.62 1.95 -21.50
CA HIS A 58 -2.32 3.03 -20.81
C HIS A 58 -3.70 2.60 -20.28
N HIS A 59 -4.39 1.74 -21.01
CA HIS A 59 -5.68 1.20 -20.58
C HIS A 59 -5.56 0.36 -19.29
N HIS A 60 -4.58 -0.55 -19.20
CA HIS A 60 -4.39 -1.38 -18.00
C HIS A 60 -4.10 -0.56 -16.76
N TYR A 61 -3.24 0.47 -16.87
CA TYR A 61 -2.98 1.37 -15.73
C TYR A 61 -4.22 2.13 -15.29
N ARG A 62 -5.05 2.60 -16.23
CA ARG A 62 -6.31 3.28 -15.90
C ARG A 62 -7.28 2.35 -15.19
N LEU A 63 -7.43 1.11 -15.66
CA LEU A 63 -8.26 0.10 -15.00
C LEU A 63 -7.77 -0.18 -13.58
N LEU A 64 -6.48 -0.45 -13.41
CA LEU A 64 -5.90 -0.75 -12.11
C LEU A 64 -6.02 0.44 -11.14
N ALA A 65 -5.81 1.66 -11.62
CA ALA A 65 -5.94 2.89 -10.83
C ALA A 65 -7.31 3.06 -10.16
N THR A 66 -8.39 2.53 -10.77
CA THR A 66 -9.74 2.59 -10.18
C THR A 66 -9.86 1.86 -8.84
N VAL A 67 -9.00 0.85 -8.60
CA VAL A 67 -9.06 0.03 -7.38
C VAL A 67 -7.92 0.29 -6.42
N VAL A 68 -6.74 0.69 -6.91
CA VAL A 68 -5.55 0.97 -6.07
C VAL A 68 -5.40 2.44 -5.66
N GLY A 69 -6.25 3.33 -6.18
CA GLY A 69 -6.32 4.73 -5.72
C GLY A 69 -5.46 5.71 -6.52
N GLY A 70 -5.05 5.36 -7.75
CA GLY A 70 -4.35 6.27 -8.64
C GLY A 70 -3.39 5.58 -9.61
N ILE A 71 -2.87 6.35 -10.56
CA ILE A 71 -1.96 5.85 -11.61
C ILE A 71 -0.59 5.49 -11.03
N GLU A 72 -0.05 6.25 -10.08
CA GLU A 72 1.24 5.92 -9.45
C GLU A 72 1.18 4.63 -8.64
N ALA A 73 0.09 4.44 -7.89
CA ALA A 73 -0.16 3.18 -7.18
C ALA A 73 -0.35 2.02 -8.16
N ALA A 74 -0.99 2.26 -9.32
CA ALA A 74 -1.13 1.26 -10.37
C ALA A 74 0.22 0.89 -10.98
N ARG A 75 1.11 1.87 -11.21
CA ARG A 75 2.47 1.63 -11.69
C ARG A 75 3.26 0.77 -10.72
N SER A 76 3.18 1.08 -9.42
CA SER A 76 3.87 0.30 -8.39
C SER A 76 3.31 -1.11 -8.20
N ALA A 77 2.03 -1.33 -8.46
CA ALA A 77 1.38 -2.62 -8.30
C ALA A 77 1.48 -3.51 -9.54
N MET A 78 1.72 -2.93 -10.72
CA MET A 78 1.83 -3.65 -11.98
C MET A 78 3.08 -4.53 -12.01
N PHE A 79 2.91 -5.80 -12.34
CA PHE A 79 4.00 -6.77 -12.46
C PHE A 79 4.30 -7.08 -13.94
N GLU A 80 3.27 -7.48 -14.69
CA GLU A 80 3.39 -7.85 -16.11
C GLU A 80 2.20 -7.30 -16.89
N THR A 81 2.40 -6.99 -18.16
CA THR A 81 1.31 -6.51 -19.04
C THR A 81 1.52 -7.02 -20.45
N ALA A 82 0.42 -7.39 -21.09
CA ALA A 82 0.33 -7.92 -22.44
C ALA A 82 -1.02 -7.48 -23.02
N PRO A 83 -1.24 -7.50 -24.36
CA PRO A 83 -2.42 -6.88 -24.95
C PRO A 83 -3.75 -7.20 -24.26
N LEU A 84 -4.07 -8.48 -24.01
CA LEU A 84 -5.37 -8.85 -23.43
C LEU A 84 -5.32 -9.17 -21.93
N ARG A 85 -4.18 -8.95 -21.27
CA ARG A 85 -4.01 -9.31 -19.86
C ARG A 85 -2.95 -8.50 -19.15
N PHE A 86 -3.10 -8.34 -17.85
CA PHE A 86 -2.03 -7.85 -17.00
C PHE A 86 -2.01 -8.59 -15.67
N SER A 87 -0.86 -8.62 -15.01
CA SER A 87 -0.71 -9.15 -13.66
C SER A 87 -0.33 -8.04 -12.70
N ALA A 88 -0.94 -8.00 -11.53
CA ALA A 88 -0.68 -6.98 -10.52
C ALA A 88 -0.79 -7.53 -9.10
N TYR A 89 0.00 -6.96 -8.19
CA TYR A 89 -0.07 -7.23 -6.76
C TYR A 89 -1.25 -6.49 -6.15
N LEU A 90 -2.24 -7.26 -5.68
CA LEU A 90 -3.50 -6.74 -5.17
C LEU A 90 -3.90 -7.44 -3.88
N THR A 91 -4.64 -6.72 -3.06
CA THR A 91 -5.41 -7.35 -1.99
C THR A 91 -6.62 -8.09 -2.56
N ASN A 92 -7.12 -9.09 -1.83
CA ASN A 92 -8.37 -9.80 -2.18
C ASN A 92 -9.56 -8.85 -2.40
N ASN A 93 -9.60 -7.72 -1.69
CA ASN A 93 -10.64 -6.71 -1.88
C ASN A 93 -10.48 -5.95 -3.20
N GLN A 94 -9.26 -5.53 -3.52
CA GLN A 94 -8.96 -4.84 -4.78
C GLN A 94 -9.22 -5.76 -5.98
N ALA A 95 -8.79 -7.03 -5.93
CA ALA A 95 -9.07 -8.02 -6.99
C ALA A 95 -10.59 -8.21 -7.21
N ARG A 96 -11.38 -8.32 -6.13
CA ARG A 96 -12.85 -8.43 -6.20
C ARG A 96 -13.52 -7.15 -6.72
N ARG A 97 -12.95 -5.98 -6.43
CA ARG A 97 -13.45 -4.71 -6.99
C ARG A 97 -13.13 -4.63 -8.48
N LEU A 98 -11.94 -5.09 -8.86
CA LEU A 98 -11.45 -5.05 -10.24
C LEU A 98 -12.29 -5.96 -11.15
N SER A 99 -12.73 -7.12 -10.67
CA SER A 99 -13.60 -8.02 -11.43
C SER A 99 -14.99 -7.44 -11.77
N ARG A 100 -15.35 -6.30 -11.17
CA ARG A 100 -16.62 -5.59 -11.44
C ARG A 100 -16.44 -4.37 -12.35
N VAL A 101 -15.21 -4.07 -12.76
CA VAL A 101 -14.92 -2.92 -13.62
C VAL A 101 -15.25 -3.28 -15.07
N THR A 102 -15.98 -2.40 -15.75
CA THR A 102 -16.30 -2.55 -17.17
C THR A 102 -15.02 -2.74 -17.99
N GLY A 103 -14.98 -3.77 -18.84
CA GLY A 103 -13.81 -4.13 -19.64
C GLY A 103 -12.94 -5.23 -19.01
N VAL A 104 -13.14 -5.57 -17.73
CA VAL A 104 -12.50 -6.75 -17.12
C VAL A 104 -13.36 -7.99 -17.38
N LEU A 105 -12.75 -9.00 -18.00
CA LEU A 105 -13.40 -10.26 -18.35
C LEU A 105 -13.17 -11.34 -17.29
N GLY A 106 -12.06 -11.26 -16.56
CA GLY A 106 -11.72 -12.24 -15.52
C GLY A 106 -10.58 -11.76 -14.63
N VAL A 107 -10.58 -12.25 -13.40
CA VAL A 107 -9.51 -12.04 -12.42
C VAL A 107 -9.21 -13.37 -11.76
N ARG A 108 -7.95 -13.80 -11.79
CA ARG A 108 -7.50 -15.08 -11.22
C ARG A 108 -6.23 -14.86 -10.41
N GLN A 109 -6.17 -15.44 -9.22
CA GLN A 109 -4.95 -15.43 -8.42
C GLN A 109 -3.88 -16.31 -9.10
N ARG A 110 -2.65 -15.81 -9.17
CA ARG A 110 -1.46 -16.56 -9.58
C ARG A 110 -0.65 -16.90 -8.34
N ASP A 111 0.16 -17.95 -8.43
CA ASP A 111 1.23 -18.17 -7.47
C ASP A 111 2.21 -17.00 -7.54
N ASP A 112 2.64 -16.51 -6.39
CA ASP A 112 3.63 -15.43 -6.33
C ASP A 112 4.96 -15.95 -6.91
N PRO A 113 5.62 -15.19 -7.79
CA PRO A 113 6.89 -15.59 -8.36
C PRO A 113 7.90 -15.77 -7.23
N VAL A 114 8.62 -16.90 -7.23
CA VAL A 114 9.74 -17.11 -6.32
C VAL A 114 10.76 -16.01 -6.60
N PRO A 115 11.21 -15.25 -5.59
CA PRO A 115 12.33 -14.35 -5.78
C PRO A 115 13.51 -15.18 -6.27
N THR A 116 13.92 -15.01 -7.53
CA THR A 116 15.25 -15.43 -7.93
C THR A 116 16.19 -14.52 -7.16
N ASP A 117 16.84 -15.06 -6.14
CA ASP A 117 18.08 -14.50 -5.65
C ASP A 117 18.98 -14.41 -6.89
N ASP A 118 19.14 -13.18 -7.39
CA ASP A 118 20.05 -12.87 -8.47
C ASP A 118 21.45 -13.05 -7.83
N ASP A 119 21.90 -14.30 -7.79
CA ASP A 119 23.23 -14.69 -7.34
C ASP A 119 24.22 -14.06 -8.32
N GLY A 120 24.60 -12.82 -8.01
CA GLY A 120 25.62 -12.09 -8.75
C GLY A 120 26.82 -12.98 -9.04
N HIS A 121 27.06 -13.22 -10.32
CA HIS A 121 28.28 -13.80 -10.86
C HIS A 121 28.84 -12.87 -11.93
#